data_AF-A0A958PGB4-F1
#
_entry.id   AF-A0A958PGB4-F1
#
_cell.length_a   1.000
_cell.length_b   1.000
_cell.length_c   1.000
_cell.angle_alpha   90.00
_cell.angle_beta   90.00
_cell.angle_gamma   90.00
#
_symmetry.space_group_name_H-M   'P 1'
#
loop_
_entity.id
_entity.type
_entity.pdbx_description
1 polymer ?
#
loop_
_entity_poly.entity_id
_entity_poly.type
_entity_poly.pdbx_seq_one_letter_code
_entity_poly.pdbx_strand_id
1 'polypeptide(L)'
;DGLKKLDLLPTRVSLENFEKSIKPILDRTFGEQNLEPKERKKDFILTEDLEFLKTEYNLWHKVQDKISLIRPLNLNIDGTLSFRNNPFQGEESSRIESVLRSAILYRKGYMGVVVDDRVVKRRFSLSEIHHNAFIQNCLHTASRLAIRAYANNLERAMSFSGLNENELQALFEEFKPLGVELAIVHPDSYNSGSRSFLEGNLFTFSGDGIPMAPEDDDVGQVYTPSPLLSEGEISELMGFLISTSYHAKQIYADLQSRCPQKDPKLLDKYGKPLIERSCFKNFSRSVFLSHLMNLPQFSRFLAGKDFDEWNIYLEKFLLTTQLKHHWQNQISYSQIVSTTAIFHYISSLMAKYDLNGDLTLEYSELKLAFSHFGGMIQGVARSKDKDLDHEDLEKLFFILLNKGELPGGWTFYRWGEDDSKKVRVGYSELSTTLTTIAEIIKQGNQPKE
;
A
#
# COMPACT_ATOMS: atom_id res chain seq x y z
N ASP A 1 0.66 14.14 -23.20
CA ASP A 1 0.03 13.17 -24.14
C ASP A 1 0.50 11.73 -24.02
N GLY A 2 1.80 11.43 -23.92
CA GLY A 2 2.30 10.04 -23.78
C GLY A 2 1.68 9.27 -22.60
N LEU A 3 1.68 9.85 -21.40
CA LEU A 3 1.08 9.24 -20.21
C LEU A 3 -0.44 9.00 -20.32
N LYS A 4 -1.16 9.86 -21.05
CA LYS A 4 -2.59 9.67 -21.35
C LYS A 4 -2.81 8.51 -22.32
N LYS A 5 -1.93 8.35 -23.33
CA LYS A 5 -1.97 7.23 -24.28
C LYS A 5 -1.65 5.88 -23.64
N LEU A 6 -0.84 5.89 -22.58
CA LEU A 6 -0.51 4.70 -21.79
C LEU A 6 -1.59 4.35 -20.75
N ASP A 7 -2.69 5.11 -20.69
CA ASP A 7 -3.76 4.98 -19.68
C ASP A 7 -3.24 5.09 -18.23
N LEU A 8 -2.08 5.72 -18.04
CA LEU A 8 -1.43 5.89 -16.73
C LEU A 8 -1.95 7.09 -15.97
N LEU A 9 -2.47 8.09 -16.69
CA LEU A 9 -3.09 9.27 -16.08
C LEU A 9 -4.58 9.29 -16.43
N PRO A 10 -5.48 9.39 -15.44
CA PRO A 10 -6.88 9.62 -15.71
C PRO A 10 -7.04 10.90 -16.55
N THR A 11 -8.05 10.91 -17.42
CA THR A 11 -8.34 12.00 -18.37
C THR A 11 -8.53 13.40 -17.77
N ARG A 12 -8.51 13.53 -16.43
CA ARG A 12 -8.76 14.76 -15.67
C ARG A 12 -7.55 15.36 -14.96
N VAL A 13 -6.34 14.84 -15.16
CA VAL A 13 -5.15 15.46 -14.55
C VAL A 13 -4.92 16.84 -15.18
N SER A 14 -4.92 17.89 -14.36
CA SER A 14 -4.61 19.25 -14.82
C SER A 14 -3.11 19.39 -15.03
N LEU A 15 -2.73 20.08 -16.11
CA LEU A 15 -1.31 20.36 -16.38
C LEU A 15 -0.69 21.15 -15.23
N GLU A 16 -1.45 22.08 -14.65
CA GLU A 16 -1.01 22.89 -13.51
C GLU A 16 -0.66 22.04 -12.29
N ASN A 17 -1.55 21.12 -11.87
CA ASN A 17 -1.25 20.26 -10.71
C ASN A 17 -0.16 19.23 -11.02
N PHE A 18 -0.08 18.76 -12.28
CA PHE A 18 1.04 17.94 -12.72
C PHE A 18 2.37 18.69 -12.60
N GLU A 19 2.48 19.91 -13.12
CA GLU A 19 3.69 20.72 -13.03
C GLU A 19 4.04 21.05 -11.57
N LYS A 20 3.05 21.45 -10.76
CA LYS A 20 3.26 21.75 -9.33
C LYS A 20 3.81 20.57 -8.54
N SER A 21 3.41 19.34 -8.88
CA SER A 21 3.87 18.15 -8.17
C SER A 21 5.15 17.55 -8.76
N ILE A 22 5.31 17.55 -10.08
CA ILE A 22 6.44 16.89 -10.74
C ILE A 22 7.68 17.78 -10.77
N LYS A 23 7.53 19.09 -10.96
CA LYS A 23 8.68 20.00 -11.03
C LYS A 23 9.54 19.94 -9.76
N PRO A 24 9.01 20.05 -8.53
CA PRO A 24 9.84 19.96 -7.32
C PRO A 24 10.58 18.63 -7.20
N ILE A 25 9.93 17.51 -7.57
CA ILE A 25 10.58 16.18 -7.59
C ILE A 25 11.79 16.21 -8.53
N LEU A 26 11.61 16.68 -9.77
CA LEU A 26 12.70 16.74 -10.75
C LEU A 26 13.81 17.72 -10.32
N ASP A 27 13.45 18.91 -9.84
CA ASP A 27 14.40 19.92 -9.38
C ASP A 27 15.29 19.35 -8.25
N ARG A 28 14.72 18.54 -7.34
CA ARG A 28 15.46 17.87 -6.26
C ARG A 28 16.25 16.65 -6.71
N THR A 29 15.73 15.86 -7.65
CA THR A 29 16.43 14.72 -8.26
C THR A 29 17.72 15.17 -8.94
N PHE A 30 17.68 16.32 -9.61
CA PHE A 30 18.80 16.86 -10.41
C PHE A 30 19.62 17.92 -9.67
N GLY A 31 19.09 18.52 -8.60
CA GLY A 31 19.83 19.49 -7.79
C GLY A 31 21.10 18.89 -7.16
N GLU A 32 21.93 19.77 -6.60
CA GLU A 32 23.17 19.39 -5.91
C GLU A 32 22.90 18.41 -4.76
N GLN A 33 23.26 17.13 -4.92
CA GLN A 33 22.85 16.06 -3.99
C GLN A 33 23.54 16.16 -2.62
N ASN A 34 24.60 16.96 -2.49
CA ASN A 34 25.25 17.32 -1.23
C ASN A 34 24.47 18.35 -0.41
N LEU A 35 23.43 18.98 -0.97
CA LEU A 35 22.52 19.87 -0.25
C LEU A 35 21.35 19.09 0.35
N GLU A 36 20.73 19.67 1.37
CA GLU A 36 19.47 19.17 1.92
C GLU A 36 18.38 19.19 0.83
N PRO A 37 17.48 18.19 0.74
CA PRO A 37 16.46 18.10 -0.31
C PRO A 37 15.66 19.38 -0.56
N LYS A 38 15.31 20.12 0.48
CA LYS A 38 14.57 21.40 0.36
C LYS A 38 15.38 22.54 -0.30
N GLU A 39 16.71 22.42 -0.28
CA GLU A 39 17.66 23.40 -0.83
C GLU A 39 18.10 23.02 -2.24
N ARG A 40 17.87 21.76 -2.64
CA ARG A 40 18.10 21.28 -4.01
C ARG A 40 17.15 21.98 -4.97
N LYS A 41 17.64 23.06 -5.55
CA LYS A 41 17.00 23.78 -6.65
C LYS A 41 17.89 23.68 -7.86
N LYS A 42 17.27 23.60 -9.03
CA LYS A 42 18.02 23.64 -10.27
C LYS A 42 17.35 24.54 -11.28
N ASP A 43 18.05 25.58 -11.69
CA ASP A 43 17.54 26.50 -12.72
C ASP A 43 17.71 25.92 -14.13
N PHE A 44 18.68 25.01 -14.32
CA PHE A 44 19.00 24.42 -15.63
C PHE A 44 19.45 22.95 -15.51
N ILE A 45 19.05 22.11 -16.47
CA ILE A 45 19.54 20.72 -16.59
C ILE A 45 20.99 20.76 -17.10
N LEU A 46 21.91 20.15 -16.36
CA LEU A 46 23.32 20.01 -16.71
C LEU A 46 23.58 18.69 -17.44
N THR A 47 24.74 18.58 -18.10
CA THR A 47 25.18 17.35 -18.78
C THR A 47 25.18 16.13 -17.85
N GLU A 48 25.56 16.30 -16.59
CA GLU A 48 25.58 15.22 -15.59
C GLU A 48 24.18 14.67 -15.29
N ASP A 49 23.15 15.52 -15.32
CA ASP A 49 21.75 15.08 -15.15
C ASP A 49 21.28 14.25 -16.33
N LEU A 50 21.69 14.66 -17.54
CA LEU A 50 21.39 13.92 -18.75
C LEU A 50 22.07 12.56 -18.74
N GLU A 51 23.28 12.45 -18.19
CA GLU A 51 23.96 11.16 -18.01
C GLU A 51 23.26 10.29 -16.97
N PHE A 52 22.77 10.86 -15.87
CA PHE A 52 21.92 10.11 -14.92
C PHE A 52 20.62 9.62 -15.58
N LEU A 53 19.87 10.50 -16.26
CA LEU A 53 18.65 10.14 -16.97
C LEU A 53 18.89 9.07 -18.03
N LYS A 54 19.99 9.18 -18.77
CA LYS A 54 20.41 8.20 -19.77
C LYS A 54 20.78 6.88 -19.11
N THR A 55 21.44 6.89 -17.96
CA THR A 55 21.75 5.68 -17.19
C THR A 55 20.48 4.98 -16.72
N GLU A 56 19.55 5.72 -16.10
CA GLU A 56 18.25 5.18 -15.67
C GLU A 56 17.41 4.68 -16.85
N TYR A 57 17.37 5.43 -17.96
CA TYR A 57 16.67 5.01 -19.17
C TYR A 57 17.27 3.73 -19.76
N ASN A 58 18.60 3.64 -19.83
CA ASN A 58 19.28 2.44 -20.34
C ASN A 58 19.03 1.23 -19.44
N LEU A 59 19.08 1.40 -18.12
CA LEU A 59 18.74 0.34 -17.17
C LEU A 59 17.29 -0.11 -17.37
N TRP A 60 16.35 0.84 -17.39
CA TRP A 60 14.92 0.58 -17.62
C TRP A 60 14.70 -0.18 -18.94
N HIS A 61 15.30 0.28 -20.04
CA HIS A 61 15.16 -0.32 -21.37
C HIS A 61 15.71 -1.74 -21.40
N LYS A 62 16.92 -1.97 -20.86
CA LYS A 62 17.52 -3.30 -20.80
C LYS A 62 16.71 -4.28 -19.96
N VAL A 63 16.18 -3.83 -18.82
CA VAL A 63 15.28 -4.64 -17.97
C VAL A 63 14.02 -4.99 -18.76
N GLN A 64 13.42 -4.02 -19.45
CA GLN A 64 12.21 -4.23 -20.25
C GLN A 64 12.45 -5.22 -21.41
N ASP A 65 13.53 -5.04 -22.16
CA ASP A 65 13.92 -5.93 -23.24
C ASP A 65 14.10 -7.35 -22.72
N LYS A 66 14.82 -7.52 -21.61
CA LYS A 66 15.07 -8.83 -21.02
C LYS A 66 13.80 -9.49 -20.52
N ILE A 67 12.92 -8.76 -19.84
CA ILE A 67 11.64 -9.33 -19.40
C ILE A 67 10.79 -9.75 -20.60
N SER A 68 10.82 -9.01 -21.71
CA SER A 68 10.11 -9.41 -22.93
C SER A 68 10.61 -10.72 -23.55
N LEU A 69 11.83 -11.15 -23.22
CA LEU A 69 12.43 -12.41 -23.66
C LEU A 69 12.12 -13.58 -22.70
N ILE A 70 11.64 -13.31 -21.49
CA ILE A 70 11.26 -14.35 -20.52
C ILE A 70 10.02 -15.06 -21.04
N ARG A 71 10.21 -16.24 -21.63
CA ARG A 71 9.11 -17.14 -22.00
C ARG A 71 8.37 -17.60 -20.74
N PRO A 72 7.06 -17.88 -20.81
CA PRO A 72 6.23 -18.21 -19.64
C PRO A 72 6.55 -19.58 -18.99
N LEU A 73 7.66 -20.22 -19.36
CA LEU A 73 7.84 -21.67 -19.26
C LEU A 73 8.80 -22.17 -18.17
N ASN A 74 9.40 -21.34 -17.32
CA ASN A 74 10.30 -21.82 -16.25
C ASN A 74 10.18 -21.04 -14.94
N LEU A 75 8.94 -20.75 -14.49
CA LEU A 75 8.72 -20.40 -13.08
C LEU A 75 8.62 -21.72 -12.30
N ASN A 76 9.57 -21.98 -11.40
CA ASN A 76 9.50 -23.17 -10.54
C ASN A 76 8.25 -23.13 -9.66
N ILE A 77 7.87 -24.30 -9.14
CA ILE A 77 6.65 -24.52 -8.36
C ILE A 77 6.62 -23.65 -7.09
N ASP A 78 7.78 -23.28 -6.56
CA ASP A 78 7.98 -22.51 -5.32
C ASP A 78 8.01 -20.98 -5.50
N GLY A 79 7.74 -20.46 -6.72
CA GLY A 79 7.79 -19.02 -6.97
C GLY A 79 9.21 -18.46 -7.09
N THR A 80 10.23 -19.28 -6.84
CA THR A 80 11.60 -18.90 -7.12
C THR A 80 11.81 -18.89 -8.62
N LEU A 81 12.16 -17.72 -9.15
CA LEU A 81 12.80 -17.61 -10.45
C LEU A 81 14.20 -18.20 -10.33
N SER A 82 14.31 -19.54 -10.32
CA SER A 82 15.60 -20.17 -10.55
C SER A 82 15.90 -19.97 -12.04
N PHE A 83 16.52 -18.85 -12.37
CA PHE A 83 17.21 -18.72 -13.64
C PHE A 83 18.36 -19.74 -13.58
N ARG A 84 18.11 -20.99 -14.01
CA ARG A 84 19.11 -22.07 -14.00
C ARG A 84 20.41 -21.69 -14.70
N ASN A 85 20.37 -20.66 -15.54
CA ASN A 85 21.51 -19.95 -16.10
C ASN A 85 21.21 -18.45 -16.10
N ASN A 86 21.19 -17.78 -14.95
CA ASN A 86 20.98 -16.33 -14.90
C ASN A 86 22.11 -15.63 -15.67
N PRO A 87 21.90 -15.13 -16.90
CA PRO A 87 22.95 -14.43 -17.62
C PRO A 87 23.08 -12.99 -17.14
N PHE A 88 22.25 -12.58 -16.17
CA PHE A 88 22.20 -11.23 -15.66
C PHE A 88 23.17 -11.10 -14.49
N GLN A 89 23.96 -10.04 -14.49
CA GLN A 89 24.90 -9.71 -13.42
C GLN A 89 24.65 -8.27 -12.95
N GLY A 90 24.93 -8.01 -11.68
CA GLY A 90 24.83 -6.69 -11.08
C GLY A 90 23.39 -6.16 -10.96
N GLU A 91 23.26 -4.84 -11.07
CA GLU A 91 22.03 -4.08 -10.85
C GLU A 91 20.87 -4.52 -11.76
N GLU A 92 21.17 -4.91 -13.01
CA GLU A 92 20.16 -5.41 -13.94
C GLU A 92 19.46 -6.68 -13.42
N SER A 93 20.21 -7.61 -12.82
CA SER A 93 19.65 -8.84 -12.26
C SER A 93 18.76 -8.55 -11.06
N SER A 94 19.26 -7.71 -10.14
CA SER A 94 18.51 -7.30 -8.95
C SER A 94 17.20 -6.60 -9.33
N ARG A 95 17.25 -5.73 -10.35
CA ARG A 95 16.07 -5.03 -10.85
C ARG A 95 15.07 -5.96 -11.54
N ILE A 96 15.52 -6.87 -12.40
CA ILE A 96 14.65 -7.89 -13.02
C ILE A 96 13.99 -8.74 -11.94
N GLU A 97 14.79 -9.22 -10.98
CA GLU A 97 14.29 -10.01 -9.88
C GLU A 97 13.25 -9.25 -9.06
N SER A 98 13.49 -7.98 -8.73
CA SER A 98 12.55 -7.17 -7.98
C SER A 98 11.26 -6.87 -8.76
N VAL A 99 11.36 -6.52 -10.06
CA VAL A 99 10.19 -6.33 -10.94
C VAL A 99 9.33 -7.60 -11.04
N LEU A 100 9.96 -8.77 -11.07
CA LEU A 100 9.26 -10.05 -11.19
C LEU A 100 8.78 -10.61 -9.84
N ARG A 101 9.46 -10.28 -8.74
CA ARG A 101 9.06 -10.63 -7.37
C ARG A 101 7.93 -9.75 -6.86
N SER A 102 7.79 -8.53 -7.39
CA SER A 102 6.70 -7.65 -6.98
C SER A 102 5.37 -8.36 -7.20
N ALA A 103 4.66 -8.61 -6.11
CA ALA A 103 3.46 -9.42 -6.13
C ALA A 103 2.27 -8.69 -6.77
N ILE A 104 2.46 -7.49 -7.32
CA ILE A 104 1.42 -6.64 -7.90
C ILE A 104 1.38 -6.79 -9.44
N LEU A 105 0.32 -7.38 -10.00
CA LEU A 105 0.13 -7.49 -11.46
C LEU A 105 -0.89 -6.49 -12.04
N TYR A 106 -0.55 -5.77 -13.10
CA TYR A 106 -1.43 -4.88 -13.88
C TYR A 106 -2.04 -5.50 -15.14
N ARG A 107 -3.22 -6.10 -15.05
CA ARG A 107 -3.92 -6.61 -16.23
C ARG A 107 -4.49 -5.45 -17.07
N LYS A 108 -4.49 -5.58 -18.40
CA LYS A 108 -5.16 -4.61 -19.29
C LYS A 108 -6.66 -4.53 -18.92
N GLY A 109 -7.09 -3.40 -18.34
CA GLY A 109 -8.44 -3.19 -17.82
C GLY A 109 -8.65 -3.47 -16.32
N TYR A 110 -7.67 -4.08 -15.61
CA TYR A 110 -7.69 -4.33 -14.16
C TYR A 110 -6.28 -4.06 -13.56
N MET A 111 -6.06 -2.94 -12.87
CA MET A 111 -4.74 -2.59 -12.32
C MET A 111 -4.46 -3.26 -10.97
N GLY A 112 -3.33 -3.96 -10.83
CA GLY A 112 -2.78 -4.48 -9.55
C GLY A 112 -3.48 -5.71 -8.96
N VAL A 113 -2.92 -6.91 -9.14
CA VAL A 113 -3.29 -8.18 -8.50
C VAL A 113 -2.27 -8.42 -7.40
N VAL A 114 -2.65 -8.64 -6.14
CA VAL A 114 -1.76 -9.40 -5.24
C VAL A 114 -1.91 -10.85 -5.63
N VAL A 115 -0.87 -11.47 -6.17
CA VAL A 115 -0.96 -12.85 -6.63
C VAL A 115 -0.44 -13.82 -5.59
N ASP A 116 -1.31 -14.76 -5.24
CA ASP A 116 -0.90 -16.11 -4.89
C ASP A 116 -0.23 -16.74 -6.13
N ASP A 117 1.04 -17.15 -6.00
CA ASP A 117 1.83 -17.80 -7.05
C ASP A 117 1.10 -18.97 -7.73
N ARG A 118 0.14 -19.60 -7.05
CA ARG A 118 -0.70 -20.69 -7.60
C ARG A 118 -1.67 -20.20 -8.67
N VAL A 119 -2.09 -18.93 -8.65
CA VAL A 119 -3.05 -18.33 -9.60
C VAL A 119 -2.34 -17.79 -10.85
N VAL A 120 -1.12 -17.25 -10.72
CA VAL A 120 -0.29 -16.77 -11.86
C VAL A 120 -0.14 -17.86 -12.92
N LYS A 121 0.11 -19.10 -12.49
CA LYS A 121 0.52 -20.21 -13.36
C LYS A 121 -0.56 -20.72 -14.31
N ARG A 122 -1.84 -20.41 -14.09
CA ARG A 122 -2.96 -21.04 -14.83
C ARG A 122 -3.75 -20.10 -15.74
N ARG A 123 -3.60 -18.78 -15.63
CA ARG A 123 -4.60 -17.85 -16.22
C ARG A 123 -4.07 -16.63 -16.98
N PHE A 124 -2.79 -16.30 -16.91
CA PHE A 124 -2.29 -15.08 -17.56
C PHE A 124 -1.77 -15.33 -18.97
N SER A 125 -2.19 -14.45 -19.88
CA SER A 125 -1.61 -14.36 -21.22
C SER A 125 -0.24 -13.68 -21.17
N LEU A 126 0.63 -13.98 -22.14
CA LEU A 126 1.94 -13.35 -22.28
C LEU A 126 1.87 -11.81 -22.35
N SER A 127 0.87 -11.29 -23.03
CA SER A 127 0.65 -9.84 -23.15
C SER A 127 0.36 -9.18 -21.80
N GLU A 128 -0.32 -9.87 -20.88
CA GLU A 128 -0.60 -9.34 -19.54
C GLU A 128 0.66 -9.34 -18.69
N ILE A 129 1.47 -10.39 -18.74
CA ILE A 129 2.76 -10.46 -18.05
C ILE A 129 3.68 -9.31 -18.49
N HIS A 130 3.77 -9.05 -19.80
CA HIS A 130 4.61 -7.97 -20.32
C HIS A 130 4.11 -6.58 -19.91
N HIS A 131 2.78 -6.37 -19.88
CA HIS A 131 2.21 -5.11 -19.41
C HIS A 131 2.50 -4.90 -17.92
N ASN A 132 2.32 -5.93 -17.08
CA ASN A 132 2.67 -5.88 -15.65
C ASN A 132 4.12 -5.46 -15.45
N ALA A 133 5.04 -6.15 -16.12
CA ALA A 133 6.46 -5.91 -16.02
C ALA A 133 6.83 -4.48 -16.44
N PHE A 134 6.20 -3.96 -17.49
CA PHE A 134 6.38 -2.59 -17.92
C PHE A 134 5.96 -1.59 -16.83
N ILE A 135 4.75 -1.74 -16.29
CA ILE A 135 4.25 -0.85 -15.25
C ILE A 135 5.14 -0.92 -14.01
N GLN A 136 5.48 -2.13 -13.56
CA GLN A 136 6.38 -2.32 -12.43
C GLN A 136 7.72 -1.65 -12.65
N ASN A 137 8.35 -1.88 -13.81
CA ASN A 137 9.62 -1.26 -14.12
C ASN A 137 9.53 0.28 -14.16
N CYS A 138 8.39 0.85 -14.62
CA CYS A 138 8.13 2.29 -14.50
C CYS A 138 7.99 2.74 -13.05
N LEU A 139 7.24 2.00 -12.22
CA LEU A 139 7.03 2.34 -10.81
C LEU A 139 8.35 2.40 -10.07
N HIS A 140 9.25 1.46 -10.32
CA HIS A 140 10.50 1.51 -9.58
C HIS A 140 11.57 2.43 -10.14
N THR A 141 11.38 2.94 -11.36
CA THR A 141 12.10 4.12 -11.81
C THR A 141 11.55 5.34 -11.06
N ALA A 142 10.23 5.44 -10.88
CA ALA A 142 9.63 6.50 -10.08
C ALA A 142 10.08 6.44 -8.60
N SER A 143 10.17 5.24 -8.00
CA SER A 143 10.72 5.05 -6.65
C SER A 143 12.15 5.54 -6.52
N ARG A 144 13.04 5.19 -7.46
CA ARG A 144 14.43 5.67 -7.46
C ARG A 144 14.53 7.19 -7.60
N LEU A 145 13.72 7.78 -8.47
CA LEU A 145 13.64 9.25 -8.62
C LEU A 145 13.16 9.91 -7.32
N ALA A 146 12.15 9.33 -6.66
CA ALA A 146 11.66 9.79 -5.37
C ALA A 146 12.72 9.65 -4.26
N ILE A 147 13.40 8.51 -4.16
CA ILE A 147 14.47 8.31 -3.17
C ILE A 147 15.57 9.35 -3.38
N ARG A 148 16.05 9.52 -4.63
CA ARG A 148 17.06 10.52 -4.95
C ARG A 148 16.60 11.94 -4.63
N ALA A 149 15.33 12.27 -4.88
CA ALA A 149 14.79 13.60 -4.61
C ALA A 149 14.67 13.92 -3.11
N TYR A 150 14.31 12.95 -2.25
CA TYR A 150 13.93 13.22 -0.87
C TYR A 150 14.83 12.63 0.21
N ALA A 151 15.74 11.71 -0.12
CA ALA A 151 16.68 11.20 0.86
C ALA A 151 17.66 12.31 1.31
N ASN A 152 17.70 12.56 2.62
CA ASN A 152 18.62 13.54 3.22
C ASN A 152 20.08 13.02 3.25
N ASN A 153 20.27 11.70 3.27
CA ASN A 153 21.59 11.08 3.24
C ASN A 153 22.02 10.79 1.79
N LEU A 154 23.17 11.34 1.39
CA LEU A 154 23.70 11.20 0.03
C LEU A 154 23.96 9.74 -0.35
N GLU A 155 24.51 8.93 0.55
CA GLU A 155 24.76 7.52 0.28
C GLU A 155 23.46 6.79 -0.02
N ARG A 156 22.42 6.97 0.81
CA ARG A 156 21.08 6.39 0.58
C ARG A 156 20.42 6.91 -0.71
N ALA A 157 20.61 8.18 -1.04
CA ALA A 157 20.09 8.77 -2.28
C ALA A 157 20.74 8.14 -3.53
N MET A 158 22.03 7.79 -3.44
CA MET A 158 22.80 7.21 -4.53
C MET A 158 22.69 5.68 -4.63
N SER A 159 22.52 4.99 -3.49
CA SER A 159 22.31 3.54 -3.41
C SER A 159 20.83 3.14 -3.53
N PHE A 160 19.93 4.12 -3.51
CA PHE A 160 18.47 3.93 -3.49
C PHE A 160 17.99 3.05 -2.33
N SER A 161 18.59 3.20 -1.14
CA SER A 161 18.25 2.34 0.02
C SER A 161 16.81 2.53 0.51
N GLY A 162 16.18 3.67 0.27
CA GLY A 162 14.81 3.96 0.69
C GLY A 162 14.62 5.35 1.29
N LEU A 163 13.41 5.60 1.80
CA LEU A 163 13.01 6.84 2.47
C LEU A 163 12.56 6.54 3.89
N ASN A 164 12.92 7.40 4.85
CA ASN A 164 12.29 7.35 6.17
C ASN A 164 10.91 8.04 6.16
N GLU A 165 10.18 7.98 7.28
CA GLU A 165 8.83 8.53 7.41
C GLU A 165 8.76 10.03 7.04
N ASN A 166 9.68 10.86 7.56
CA ASN A 166 9.67 12.31 7.32
C ASN A 166 9.95 12.64 5.85
N GLU A 167 10.85 11.90 5.22
CA GLU A 167 11.19 12.07 3.80
C GLU A 167 10.01 11.68 2.91
N LEU A 168 9.30 10.59 3.25
CA LEU A 168 8.08 10.19 2.55
C LEU A 168 6.94 11.19 2.77
N GLN A 169 6.80 11.75 3.99
CA GLN A 169 5.86 12.83 4.27
C GLN A 169 6.13 14.06 3.39
N ALA A 170 7.38 14.49 3.27
CA ALA A 170 7.75 15.59 2.39
C ALA A 170 7.42 15.30 0.91
N LEU A 171 7.65 14.08 0.44
CA LEU A 171 7.24 13.65 -0.91
C LEU A 171 5.71 13.78 -1.10
N PHE A 172 4.92 13.28 -0.16
CA PHE A 172 3.46 13.31 -0.26
C PHE A 172 2.88 14.72 -0.18
N GLU A 173 3.50 15.62 0.58
CA GLU A 173 3.09 17.03 0.64
C GLU A 173 3.24 17.74 -0.72
N GLU A 174 4.36 17.51 -1.41
CA GLU A 174 4.60 18.07 -2.75
C GLU A 174 3.77 17.37 -3.83
N PHE A 175 3.56 16.06 -3.68
CA PHE A 175 2.71 15.29 -4.57
C PHE A 175 1.21 15.56 -4.37
N LYS A 176 0.80 16.15 -3.24
CA LYS A 176 -0.60 16.31 -2.85
C LYS A 176 -1.51 16.92 -3.93
N PRO A 177 -1.15 18.00 -4.66
CA PRO A 177 -2.00 18.56 -5.72
C PRO A 177 -2.39 17.50 -6.77
N LEU A 178 -1.42 16.75 -7.28
CA LEU A 178 -1.65 15.67 -8.22
C LEU A 178 -2.33 14.47 -7.54
N GLY A 179 -1.90 14.11 -6.33
CA GLY A 179 -2.46 13.02 -5.54
C GLY A 179 -3.96 13.16 -5.27
N VAL A 180 -4.45 14.39 -5.06
CA VAL A 180 -5.88 14.69 -4.89
C VAL A 180 -6.66 14.45 -6.19
N GLU A 181 -6.16 14.90 -7.34
CA GLU A 181 -6.81 14.64 -8.64
C GLU A 181 -6.85 13.16 -8.98
N LEU A 182 -5.79 12.45 -8.62
CA LEU A 182 -5.69 11.00 -8.74
C LEU A 182 -6.48 10.26 -7.65
N ALA A 183 -7.09 10.96 -6.68
CA ALA A 183 -7.75 10.37 -5.52
C ALA A 183 -6.90 9.36 -4.74
N ILE A 184 -5.58 9.54 -4.78
CA ILE A 184 -4.58 8.84 -3.96
C ILE A 184 -4.49 9.51 -2.59
N VAL A 185 -4.58 10.84 -2.57
CA VAL A 185 -4.51 11.66 -1.36
C VAL A 185 -5.85 12.31 -1.09
N HIS A 186 -6.34 12.20 0.14
CA HIS A 186 -7.55 12.93 0.55
C HIS A 186 -7.27 14.44 0.64
N PRO A 187 -8.15 15.32 0.13
CA PRO A 187 -7.93 16.78 0.16
C PRO A 187 -7.62 17.32 1.57
N ASP A 188 -8.33 16.80 2.56
CA ASP A 188 -8.22 17.21 3.96
C ASP A 188 -7.11 16.45 4.74
N SER A 189 -6.33 15.56 4.10
CA SER A 189 -5.25 14.85 4.80
C SER A 189 -4.00 15.74 4.96
N TYR A 190 -3.42 15.74 6.16
CA TYR A 190 -2.18 16.45 6.50
C TYR A 190 -0.99 15.50 6.72
N ASN A 191 -1.24 14.22 6.99
CA ASN A 191 -0.23 13.21 7.32
C ASN A 191 -0.24 12.02 6.35
N SER A 192 -0.47 12.29 5.06
CA SER A 192 -0.60 11.22 4.06
C SER A 192 0.67 10.40 3.93
N GLY A 193 1.86 11.02 3.94
CA GLY A 193 3.10 10.27 3.78
C GLY A 193 3.48 9.49 5.03
N SER A 194 3.30 10.03 6.24
CA SER A 194 3.45 9.24 7.49
C SER A 194 2.53 8.01 7.50
N ARG A 195 1.26 8.19 7.12
CA ARG A 195 0.32 7.08 6.99
C ARG A 195 0.79 6.07 5.93
N SER A 196 1.16 6.55 4.75
CA SER A 196 1.61 5.69 3.65
C SER A 196 2.95 5.00 3.94
N PHE A 197 3.79 5.57 4.80
CA PHE A 197 5.01 4.93 5.30
C PHE A 197 4.66 3.68 6.10
N LEU A 198 3.70 3.78 7.03
CA LEU A 198 3.20 2.63 7.78
C LEU A 198 2.54 1.61 6.84
N GLU A 199 1.70 2.06 5.90
CA GLU A 199 1.04 1.17 4.94
C GLU A 199 2.05 0.44 4.04
N GLY A 200 3.10 1.14 3.62
CA GLY A 200 4.20 0.58 2.85
C GLY A 200 4.92 -0.53 3.62
N ASN A 201 5.34 -0.25 4.86
CA ASN A 201 6.06 -1.22 5.68
C ASN A 201 5.19 -2.43 6.08
N LEU A 202 3.89 -2.23 6.30
CA LEU A 202 3.00 -3.27 6.88
C LEU A 202 2.20 -4.09 5.87
N PHE A 203 1.92 -3.54 4.69
CA PHE A 203 0.99 -4.16 3.76
C PHE A 203 1.59 -4.46 2.40
N THR A 204 2.74 -3.90 2.04
CA THR A 204 3.41 -4.33 0.81
C THR A 204 3.90 -5.77 0.96
N PHE A 205 3.97 -6.50 -0.15
CA PHE A 205 4.35 -7.90 -0.11
C PHE A 205 5.81 -8.05 0.35
N SER A 206 6.67 -7.18 -0.16
CA SER A 206 8.07 -7.03 0.23
C SER A 206 8.27 -6.33 1.57
N GLY A 207 7.20 -5.92 2.24
CA GLY A 207 7.25 -5.22 3.52
C GLY A 207 8.04 -6.04 4.54
N ASP A 208 9.00 -5.43 5.24
CA ASP A 208 9.66 -6.08 6.38
C ASP A 208 9.02 -5.74 7.73
N GLY A 209 8.10 -4.77 7.74
CA GLY A 209 7.36 -4.37 8.93
C GLY A 209 8.08 -3.26 9.66
N ILE A 210 7.64 -2.98 10.89
CA ILE A 210 8.31 -1.97 11.73
C ILE A 210 9.15 -2.71 12.76
N PRO A 211 10.48 -2.50 12.77
CA PRO A 211 11.35 -3.16 13.73
C PRO A 211 10.95 -2.74 15.15
N MET A 212 10.92 -3.70 16.07
CA MET A 212 10.78 -3.41 17.50
C MET A 212 12.02 -2.68 17.98
N ALA A 213 11.83 -1.67 18.82
CA ALA A 213 12.95 -1.08 19.55
C ALA A 213 13.56 -2.15 20.47
N PRO A 214 14.90 -2.25 20.55
CA PRO A 214 15.56 -3.19 21.44
C PRO A 214 15.14 -2.95 22.90
N GLU A 215 15.03 -4.04 23.67
CA GLU A 215 14.57 -4.03 25.07
C GLU A 215 15.59 -3.38 26.04
N ASP A 216 16.86 -3.28 25.64
CA ASP A 216 18.00 -2.95 26.52
C ASP A 216 18.46 -1.46 26.49
N ASP A 217 17.59 -0.50 26.15
CA ASP A 217 17.96 0.94 26.10
C ASP A 217 18.05 1.61 27.50
N ASP A 218 18.50 0.89 28.52
CA ASP A 218 18.75 1.47 29.86
C ASP A 218 20.08 2.24 29.94
N VAL A 219 20.91 2.25 28.88
CA VAL A 219 22.16 3.04 28.85
C VAL A 219 22.46 3.59 27.46
N GLY A 220 21.79 4.68 27.09
CA GLY A 220 22.33 5.69 26.16
C GLY A 220 22.50 5.31 24.69
N GLN A 221 21.53 5.74 23.88
CA GLN A 221 21.68 6.00 22.44
C GLN A 221 22.13 4.81 21.56
N VAL A 222 21.52 3.63 21.68
CA VAL A 222 21.57 2.70 20.55
C VAL A 222 20.67 3.28 19.46
N TYR A 223 21.31 3.88 18.45
CA TYR A 223 20.66 4.42 17.27
C TYR A 223 19.98 3.25 16.54
N THR A 224 18.71 2.98 16.83
CA THR A 224 17.91 2.17 15.92
C THR A 224 17.83 2.95 14.61
N PRO A 225 18.32 2.40 13.49
CA PRO A 225 18.15 3.08 12.21
C PRO A 225 16.66 3.34 12.06
N SER A 226 16.27 4.59 11.82
CA SER A 226 14.87 4.88 11.51
C SER A 226 14.45 3.92 10.40
N PRO A 227 13.31 3.22 10.55
CA PRO A 227 12.88 2.29 9.52
C PRO A 227 12.86 3.02 8.18
N LEU A 228 13.37 2.35 7.15
CA LEU A 228 13.35 2.85 5.80
C LEU A 228 12.29 2.07 5.05
N LEU A 229 11.47 2.79 4.29
CA LEU A 229 10.69 2.18 3.23
C LEU A 229 11.63 2.02 2.04
N SER A 230 12.06 0.79 1.78
CA SER A 230 12.99 0.41 0.71
C SER A 230 12.44 0.74 -0.68
N GLU A 231 13.31 0.71 -1.68
CA GLU A 231 12.93 0.98 -3.08
C GLU A 231 11.82 0.05 -3.61
N GLY A 232 11.90 -1.23 -3.26
CA GLY A 232 10.89 -2.23 -3.58
C GLY A 232 9.55 -1.92 -2.91
N GLU A 233 9.57 -1.65 -1.60
CA GLU A 233 8.34 -1.32 -0.85
C GLU A 233 7.71 0.00 -1.34
N ILE A 234 8.51 1.03 -1.69
CA ILE A 234 8.00 2.27 -2.30
C ILE A 234 7.30 1.97 -3.64
N SER A 235 7.90 1.11 -4.47
CA SER A 235 7.29 0.70 -5.74
C SER A 235 5.96 0.02 -5.53
N GLU A 236 5.93 -0.94 -4.60
CA GLU A 236 4.73 -1.71 -4.30
C GLU A 236 3.63 -0.82 -3.72
N LEU A 237 4.00 0.10 -2.82
CA LEU A 237 3.08 1.10 -2.29
C LEU A 237 2.50 1.99 -3.39
N MET A 238 3.33 2.54 -4.29
CA MET A 238 2.83 3.31 -5.44
C MET A 238 1.87 2.48 -6.29
N GLY A 239 2.20 1.21 -6.50
CA GLY A 239 1.36 0.27 -7.21
C GLY A 239 0.00 0.04 -6.56
N PHE A 240 -0.03 -0.14 -5.24
CA PHE A 240 -1.27 -0.25 -4.46
C PHE A 240 -2.12 1.02 -4.56
N LEU A 241 -1.52 2.20 -4.45
CA LEU A 241 -2.24 3.47 -4.49
C LEU A 241 -2.89 3.69 -5.86
N ILE A 242 -2.15 3.44 -6.95
CA ILE A 242 -2.65 3.56 -8.32
C ILE A 242 -3.78 2.54 -8.59
N SER A 243 -3.56 1.29 -8.18
CA SER A 243 -4.51 0.20 -8.37
C SER A 243 -5.81 0.42 -7.57
N THR A 244 -5.68 0.89 -6.34
CA THR A 244 -6.79 1.25 -5.47
C THR A 244 -7.61 2.37 -6.09
N SER A 245 -6.97 3.47 -6.49
CA SER A 245 -7.66 4.61 -7.10
C SER A 245 -8.43 4.20 -8.37
N TYR A 246 -7.81 3.40 -9.23
CA TYR A 246 -8.44 2.92 -10.45
C TYR A 246 -9.67 2.06 -10.16
N HIS A 247 -9.55 1.05 -9.29
CA HIS A 247 -10.69 0.20 -8.95
C HIS A 247 -11.79 0.99 -8.25
N ALA A 248 -11.46 1.87 -7.31
CA ALA A 248 -12.43 2.72 -6.64
C ALA A 248 -13.22 3.58 -7.62
N LYS A 249 -12.55 4.12 -8.66
CA LYS A 249 -13.21 4.88 -9.74
C LYS A 249 -14.22 4.02 -10.51
N GLN A 250 -13.86 2.80 -10.89
CA GLN A 250 -14.75 1.89 -11.61
C GLN A 250 -15.93 1.44 -10.75
N ILE A 251 -15.65 1.05 -9.50
CA ILE A 251 -16.66 0.68 -8.49
C ILE A 251 -17.64 1.83 -8.27
N TYR A 252 -17.14 3.05 -8.08
CA TYR A 252 -17.97 4.22 -7.89
C TYR A 252 -18.83 4.53 -9.11
N ALA A 253 -18.29 4.44 -10.33
CA ALA A 253 -19.05 4.68 -11.55
C ALA A 253 -20.20 3.68 -11.73
N ASP A 254 -19.96 2.39 -11.46
CA ASP A 254 -20.99 1.35 -11.51
C ASP A 254 -22.05 1.56 -10.42
N LEU A 255 -21.63 1.83 -9.18
CA LEU A 255 -22.56 2.15 -8.08
C LEU A 255 -23.40 3.39 -8.39
N GLN A 256 -22.81 4.45 -8.92
CA GLN A 256 -23.53 5.67 -9.30
C GLN A 256 -24.58 5.39 -10.38
N SER A 257 -24.29 4.48 -11.32
CA SER A 257 -25.24 4.09 -12.36
C SER A 257 -26.45 3.33 -11.82
N ARG A 258 -26.28 2.57 -10.72
CA ARG A 258 -27.35 1.79 -10.07
C ARG A 258 -28.04 2.54 -8.94
N CYS A 259 -27.36 3.52 -8.37
CA CYS A 259 -27.82 4.37 -7.28
C CYS A 259 -27.88 5.84 -7.72
N PRO A 260 -28.82 6.18 -8.62
CA PRO A 260 -28.93 7.55 -9.10
C PRO A 260 -29.18 8.51 -7.94
N GLN A 261 -28.42 9.59 -7.93
CA GLN A 261 -28.50 10.59 -6.87
C GLN A 261 -29.81 11.37 -6.96
N LYS A 262 -30.52 11.49 -5.82
CA LYS A 262 -31.77 12.25 -5.73
C LYS A 262 -31.56 13.78 -5.74
N ASP A 263 -30.47 14.25 -5.13
CA ASP A 263 -30.12 15.67 -5.06
C ASP A 263 -28.74 15.93 -5.68
N PRO A 264 -28.64 16.52 -6.89
CA PRO A 264 -27.36 16.73 -7.59
C PRO A 264 -26.43 17.75 -6.89
N LYS A 265 -26.90 18.48 -5.87
CA LYS A 265 -26.08 19.45 -5.14
C LYS A 265 -25.23 18.81 -4.04
N LEU A 266 -25.54 17.57 -3.65
CA LEU A 266 -24.84 16.88 -2.58
C LEU A 266 -23.56 16.22 -3.10
N LEU A 267 -22.49 17.01 -3.17
CA LEU A 267 -21.19 16.56 -3.65
C LEU A 267 -20.24 16.33 -2.47
N ASP A 268 -19.36 15.35 -2.62
CA ASP A 268 -18.24 15.15 -1.71
C ASP A 268 -17.06 16.08 -2.01
N LYS A 269 -15.96 15.90 -1.27
CA LYS A 269 -14.73 16.70 -1.38
C LYS A 269 -14.01 16.56 -2.74
N TYR A 270 -14.33 15.55 -3.52
CA TYR A 270 -13.83 15.36 -4.89
C TYR A 270 -14.82 15.88 -5.95
N GLY A 271 -15.89 16.56 -5.54
CA GLY A 271 -16.95 17.01 -6.44
C GLY A 271 -17.77 15.84 -6.99
N LYS A 272 -17.80 14.70 -6.29
CA LYS A 272 -18.54 13.50 -6.71
C LYS A 272 -19.88 13.41 -5.99
N PRO A 273 -20.97 13.06 -6.69
CA PRO A 273 -22.24 12.68 -6.09
C PRO A 273 -22.13 11.72 -4.91
N LEU A 274 -22.86 12.01 -3.83
CA LEU A 274 -22.98 11.08 -2.71
C LEU A 274 -23.95 9.95 -3.06
N ILE A 275 -23.62 8.74 -2.64
CA ILE A 275 -24.44 7.54 -2.84
C ILE A 275 -25.27 7.29 -1.57
N GLU A 276 -26.57 7.04 -1.69
CA GLU A 276 -27.41 6.68 -0.54
C GLU A 276 -26.95 5.34 0.07
N ARG A 277 -26.73 5.29 1.39
CA ARG A 277 -26.19 4.10 2.08
C ARG A 277 -27.04 2.86 1.88
N SER A 278 -28.36 3.00 1.88
CA SER A 278 -29.31 1.91 1.61
C SER A 278 -29.08 1.29 0.22
N CYS A 279 -28.92 2.12 -0.80
CA CYS A 279 -28.64 1.68 -2.16
C CYS A 279 -27.24 1.07 -2.30
N PHE A 280 -26.24 1.68 -1.65
CA PHE A 280 -24.88 1.14 -1.61
C PHE A 280 -24.86 -0.28 -1.04
N LYS A 281 -25.55 -0.56 0.08
CA LYS A 281 -25.67 -1.92 0.64
C LYS A 281 -26.23 -2.91 -0.37
N ASN A 282 -27.31 -2.53 -1.07
CA ASN A 282 -27.99 -3.39 -2.04
C ASN A 282 -27.09 -3.83 -3.20
N PHE A 283 -26.19 -2.96 -3.67
CA PHE A 283 -25.40 -3.24 -4.88
C PHE A 283 -23.91 -3.51 -4.64
N SER A 284 -23.35 -3.02 -3.53
CA SER A 284 -21.92 -3.07 -3.21
C SER A 284 -21.31 -4.45 -3.41
N ARG A 285 -21.92 -5.53 -2.90
CA ARG A 285 -21.39 -6.89 -3.05
C ARG A 285 -21.15 -7.27 -4.50
N SER A 286 -22.16 -7.07 -5.34
CA SER A 286 -22.09 -7.43 -6.76
C SER A 286 -21.07 -6.55 -7.51
N VAL A 287 -21.01 -5.26 -7.18
CA VAL A 287 -20.07 -4.32 -7.81
C VAL A 287 -18.64 -4.66 -7.40
N PHE A 288 -18.35 -4.80 -6.11
CA PHE A 288 -17.02 -5.18 -5.63
C PHE A 288 -16.57 -6.51 -6.23
N LEU A 289 -17.43 -7.54 -6.27
CA LEU A 289 -17.09 -8.83 -6.87
C LEU A 289 -16.71 -8.69 -8.36
N SER A 290 -17.37 -7.79 -9.10
CA SER A 290 -17.08 -7.58 -10.52
C SER A 290 -15.80 -6.80 -10.80
N HIS A 291 -15.43 -5.87 -9.91
CA HIS A 291 -14.27 -4.99 -10.13
C HIS A 291 -13.02 -5.42 -9.36
N LEU A 292 -13.14 -6.27 -8.35
CA LEU A 292 -12.02 -6.76 -7.53
C LEU A 292 -11.64 -8.21 -7.85
N MET A 293 -11.88 -8.64 -9.10
CA MET A 293 -11.48 -9.98 -9.57
C MET A 293 -9.96 -10.19 -9.56
N ASN A 294 -9.19 -9.10 -9.51
CA ASN A 294 -7.74 -9.08 -9.28
C ASN A 294 -7.36 -9.49 -7.84
N LEU A 295 -8.31 -9.61 -6.92
CA LEU A 295 -8.09 -10.11 -5.55
C LEU A 295 -8.79 -11.47 -5.44
N PRO A 296 -8.16 -12.59 -5.88
CA PRO A 296 -8.84 -13.87 -6.03
C PRO A 296 -9.30 -14.47 -4.70
N GLN A 297 -8.49 -14.35 -3.65
CA GLN A 297 -8.85 -14.82 -2.32
C GLN A 297 -10.01 -13.99 -1.73
N PHE A 298 -9.96 -12.66 -1.86
CA PHE A 298 -11.07 -11.79 -1.48
C PHE A 298 -12.35 -12.07 -2.27
N SER A 299 -12.24 -12.31 -3.59
CA SER A 299 -13.37 -12.69 -4.43
C SER A 299 -14.01 -14.00 -3.98
N ARG A 300 -13.20 -15.01 -3.60
CA ARG A 300 -13.68 -16.27 -3.00
C ARG A 300 -14.39 -16.01 -1.67
N PHE A 301 -13.80 -15.18 -0.80
CA PHE A 301 -14.41 -14.76 0.45
C PHE A 301 -15.79 -14.11 0.21
N LEU A 302 -15.88 -13.10 -0.68
CA LEU A 302 -17.14 -12.42 -1.01
C LEU A 302 -18.19 -13.35 -1.64
N ALA A 303 -17.78 -14.27 -2.49
CA ALA A 303 -18.67 -15.23 -3.12
C ALA A 303 -19.30 -16.18 -2.09
N GLY A 304 -18.57 -16.51 -1.02
CA GLY A 304 -19.03 -17.36 0.08
C GLY A 304 -19.94 -16.68 1.09
N LYS A 305 -20.16 -15.36 1.01
CA LYS A 305 -21.03 -14.61 1.94
C LYS A 305 -22.41 -14.37 1.37
N ASP A 306 -23.44 -14.51 2.20
CA ASP A 306 -24.78 -14.05 1.85
C ASP A 306 -24.91 -12.51 1.95
N PHE A 307 -26.11 -12.00 1.66
CA PHE A 307 -26.37 -10.56 1.68
C PHE A 307 -26.24 -9.94 3.09
N ASP A 308 -26.73 -10.63 4.11
CA ASP A 308 -26.76 -10.12 5.48
C ASP A 308 -25.37 -10.18 6.12
N GLU A 309 -24.65 -11.29 5.93
CA GLU A 309 -23.24 -11.41 6.33
C GLU A 309 -22.37 -10.34 5.68
N TRP A 310 -22.56 -10.11 4.37
CA TRP A 310 -21.83 -9.06 3.66
C TRP A 310 -22.13 -7.68 4.23
N ASN A 311 -23.39 -7.37 4.55
CA ASN A 311 -23.75 -6.07 5.10
C ASN A 311 -23.18 -5.86 6.51
N ILE A 312 -23.15 -6.90 7.36
CA ILE A 312 -22.49 -6.83 8.67
C ILE A 312 -21.01 -6.51 8.49
N TYR A 313 -20.35 -7.17 7.55
CA TYR A 313 -18.95 -6.92 7.22
C TYR A 313 -18.73 -5.50 6.70
N LEU A 314 -19.50 -5.10 5.69
CA LEU A 314 -19.43 -3.78 5.05
C LEU A 314 -19.62 -2.65 6.05
N GLU A 315 -20.54 -2.80 7.01
CA GLU A 315 -20.78 -1.82 8.05
C GLU A 315 -19.53 -1.55 8.89
N LYS A 316 -18.76 -2.58 9.24
CA LYS A 316 -17.48 -2.41 9.94
C LYS A 316 -16.51 -1.56 9.13
N PHE A 317 -16.35 -1.82 7.82
CA PHE A 317 -15.50 -1.00 6.94
C PHE A 317 -15.97 0.44 6.82
N LEU A 318 -17.28 0.65 6.73
CA LEU A 318 -17.84 1.98 6.63
C LEU A 318 -17.57 2.79 7.89
N LEU A 319 -17.56 2.15 9.07
CA LEU A 319 -17.16 2.78 10.32
C LEU A 319 -15.66 3.14 10.30
N THR A 320 -14.79 2.24 9.84
CA THR A 320 -13.34 2.48 9.70
C THR A 320 -12.98 3.68 8.85
N THR A 321 -13.74 3.83 7.76
CA THR A 321 -13.50 4.84 6.72
C THR A 321 -14.26 6.13 6.99
N GLN A 322 -15.08 6.19 8.03
CA GLN A 322 -15.86 7.38 8.39
C GLN A 322 -14.92 8.47 8.94
N LEU A 323 -14.95 9.65 8.31
CA LEU A 323 -14.35 10.85 8.92
C LEU A 323 -15.33 11.41 9.97
N LYS A 324 -14.80 12.01 11.04
CA LYS A 324 -15.51 12.45 12.28
C LYS A 324 -16.81 13.29 12.08
N HIS A 325 -17.11 13.75 10.86
CA HIS A 325 -18.24 14.64 10.56
C HIS A 325 -19.15 14.20 9.39
N HIS A 326 -19.10 12.93 8.96
CA HIS A 326 -19.84 12.52 7.76
C HIS A 326 -21.27 12.01 7.96
N TRP A 327 -22.07 12.27 6.92
CA TRP A 327 -23.47 11.92 6.73
C TRP A 327 -23.72 10.42 6.93
N GLN A 328 -24.34 10.06 8.06
CA GLN A 328 -24.58 8.67 8.45
C GLN A 328 -25.30 7.83 7.37
N ASN A 329 -26.10 8.47 6.51
CA ASN A 329 -26.92 7.83 5.48
C ASN A 329 -26.35 7.94 4.06
N GLN A 330 -25.13 8.45 3.88
CA GLN A 330 -24.52 8.63 2.57
C GLN A 330 -23.09 8.10 2.53
N ILE A 331 -22.66 7.69 1.33
CA ILE A 331 -21.33 7.14 1.05
C ILE A 331 -20.63 8.08 0.08
N SER A 332 -19.45 8.56 0.45
CA SER A 332 -18.59 9.39 -0.39
C SER A 332 -17.68 8.56 -1.28
N TYR A 333 -17.11 9.19 -2.31
CA TYR A 333 -16.06 8.56 -3.12
C TYR A 333 -14.81 8.25 -2.28
N SER A 334 -14.45 9.13 -1.33
CA SER A 334 -13.33 8.89 -0.40
C SER A 334 -13.49 7.63 0.44
N GLN A 335 -14.72 7.30 0.86
CA GLN A 335 -15.01 6.06 1.58
C GLN A 335 -14.79 4.85 0.67
N ILE A 336 -15.26 4.89 -0.58
CA ILE A 336 -15.02 3.79 -1.54
C ILE A 336 -13.53 3.58 -1.82
N VAL A 337 -12.76 4.67 -2.01
CA VAL A 337 -11.30 4.60 -2.16
C VAL A 337 -10.66 3.92 -0.95
N SER A 338 -11.03 4.36 0.25
CA SER A 338 -10.45 3.82 1.49
C SER A 338 -10.85 2.36 1.72
N THR A 339 -12.11 1.99 1.49
CA THR A 339 -12.58 0.60 1.57
C THR A 339 -11.83 -0.29 0.57
N THR A 340 -11.64 0.20 -0.66
CA THR A 340 -10.88 -0.51 -1.68
C THR A 340 -9.42 -0.71 -1.24
N ALA A 341 -8.78 0.31 -0.68
CA ALA A 341 -7.41 0.22 -0.16
C ALA A 341 -7.28 -0.88 0.91
N ILE A 342 -8.21 -0.92 1.87
CA ILE A 342 -8.20 -1.92 2.94
C ILE A 342 -8.37 -3.33 2.36
N PHE A 343 -9.20 -3.52 1.32
CA PHE A 343 -9.31 -4.83 0.66
C PHE A 343 -7.98 -5.26 0.02
N HIS A 344 -7.24 -4.34 -0.60
CA HIS A 344 -5.89 -4.63 -1.12
C HIS A 344 -4.92 -4.98 0.01
N TYR A 345 -4.93 -4.22 1.12
CA TYR A 345 -4.06 -4.47 2.27
C TYR A 345 -4.32 -5.85 2.91
N ILE A 346 -5.59 -6.17 3.18
CA ILE A 346 -5.96 -7.49 3.72
C ILE A 346 -5.59 -8.59 2.73
N SER A 347 -5.84 -8.41 1.43
CA SER A 347 -5.46 -9.41 0.43
C SER A 347 -3.95 -9.63 0.36
N SER A 348 -3.15 -8.59 0.60
CA SER A 348 -1.69 -8.70 0.70
C SER A 348 -1.26 -9.53 1.90
N LEU A 349 -1.82 -9.25 3.08
CA LEU A 349 -1.55 -10.04 4.28
C LEU A 349 -1.94 -11.50 4.11
N MET A 350 -3.11 -11.77 3.53
CA MET A 350 -3.55 -13.13 3.26
C MET A 350 -2.63 -13.81 2.25
N ALA A 351 -2.23 -13.15 1.16
CA ALA A 351 -1.29 -13.74 0.22
C ALA A 351 0.08 -14.07 0.85
N LYS A 352 0.52 -13.27 1.84
CA LYS A 352 1.79 -13.45 2.54
C LYS A 352 1.74 -14.53 3.62
N TYR A 353 0.65 -14.61 4.38
CA TYR A 353 0.57 -15.42 5.60
C TYR A 353 -0.44 -16.58 5.56
N ASP A 354 -1.43 -16.59 4.66
CA ASP A 354 -2.35 -17.72 4.47
C ASP A 354 -1.65 -18.81 3.64
N LEU A 355 -0.79 -19.58 4.30
CA LEU A 355 0.09 -20.57 3.67
C LEU A 355 -0.75 -21.75 3.14
N ASN A 356 -1.82 -22.10 3.85
CA ASN A 356 -2.68 -23.23 3.47
C ASN A 356 -3.76 -22.84 2.42
N GLY A 357 -4.08 -21.54 2.27
CA GLY A 357 -5.03 -21.00 1.30
C GLY A 357 -6.51 -21.19 1.68
N ASP A 358 -6.79 -21.38 2.96
CA ASP A 358 -8.13 -21.64 3.51
C ASP A 358 -8.92 -20.35 3.86
N LEU A 359 -8.31 -19.18 3.61
CA LEU A 359 -8.85 -17.85 3.89
C LEU A 359 -8.93 -17.49 5.37
N THR A 360 -8.21 -18.21 6.23
CA THR A 360 -8.10 -17.99 7.67
C THR A 360 -6.64 -18.09 8.11
N LEU A 361 -6.17 -17.11 8.88
CA LEU A 361 -4.86 -17.18 9.51
C LEU A 361 -4.96 -17.92 10.83
N GLU A 362 -4.22 -19.03 10.95
CA GLU A 362 -4.10 -19.81 12.18
C GLU A 362 -2.94 -19.34 13.06
N TYR A 363 -2.85 -19.86 14.29
CA TYR A 363 -1.83 -19.47 15.27
C TYR A 363 -0.39 -19.44 14.72
N SER A 364 0.03 -20.46 13.97
CA SER A 364 1.37 -20.51 13.38
C SER A 364 1.61 -19.40 12.34
N GLU A 365 0.61 -19.08 11.54
CA GLU A 365 0.67 -18.04 10.51
C GLU A 365 0.62 -16.65 11.14
N LEU A 366 -0.23 -16.47 12.15
CA LEU A 366 -0.30 -15.25 12.96
C LEU A 366 1.01 -14.99 13.71
N LYS A 367 1.68 -16.04 14.20
CA LYS A 367 3.00 -15.88 14.83
C LYS A 367 4.06 -15.38 13.86
N LEU A 368 4.01 -15.80 12.58
CA LEU A 368 4.87 -15.23 11.54
C LEU A 368 4.50 -13.76 11.28
N ALA A 369 3.21 -13.44 11.20
CA ALA A 369 2.74 -12.07 11.02
C ALA A 369 3.13 -11.15 12.19
N PHE A 370 3.21 -11.65 13.42
CA PHE A 370 3.54 -10.82 14.59
C PHE A 370 4.90 -10.09 14.42
N SER A 371 5.92 -10.76 13.89
CA SER A 371 7.24 -10.14 13.66
C SER A 371 7.17 -8.86 12.81
N HIS A 372 6.18 -8.78 11.93
CA HIS A 372 5.93 -7.68 11.00
C HIS A 372 5.19 -6.50 11.66
N PHE A 373 4.27 -6.81 12.59
CA PHE A 373 3.47 -5.81 13.30
C PHE A 373 4.02 -5.41 14.67
N GLY A 374 5.01 -6.14 15.20
CA GLY A 374 5.52 -5.98 16.57
C GLY A 374 5.93 -4.54 16.90
N GLY A 375 6.74 -3.89 16.04
CA GLY A 375 7.18 -2.51 16.29
C GLY A 375 6.04 -1.48 16.25
N MET A 376 5.04 -1.69 15.39
CA MET A 376 3.84 -0.85 15.37
C MET A 376 3.04 -1.02 16.68
N ILE A 377 2.86 -2.25 17.15
CA ILE A 377 2.13 -2.55 18.39
C ILE A 377 2.87 -1.99 19.61
N GLN A 378 4.20 -2.06 19.60
CA GLN A 378 5.04 -1.41 20.61
C GLN A 378 4.86 0.11 20.60
N GLY A 379 4.83 0.74 19.41
CA GLY A 379 4.52 2.16 19.27
C GLY A 379 3.14 2.53 19.83
N VAL A 380 2.13 1.69 19.59
CA VAL A 380 0.79 1.82 20.17
C VAL A 380 0.83 1.73 21.70
N ALA A 381 1.51 0.72 22.26
CA ALA A 381 1.63 0.57 23.70
C ALA A 381 2.33 1.77 24.36
N ARG A 382 3.43 2.23 23.77
CA ARG A 382 4.20 3.39 24.25
C ARG A 382 3.39 4.69 24.19
N SER A 383 2.51 4.85 23.20
CA SER A 383 1.60 6.01 23.13
C SER A 383 0.58 6.07 24.28
N LYS A 384 0.44 4.98 25.04
CA LYS A 384 -0.38 4.84 26.24
C LYS A 384 0.47 4.66 27.50
N ASP A 385 1.72 5.14 27.46
CA ASP A 385 2.70 5.10 28.54
C ASP A 385 2.99 3.67 29.05
N LYS A 386 3.05 2.70 28.12
CA LYS A 386 3.45 1.32 28.40
C LYS A 386 4.60 0.87 27.53
N ASP A 387 5.61 0.31 28.18
CA ASP A 387 6.64 -0.48 27.54
C ASP A 387 6.35 -1.95 27.88
N LEU A 388 6.14 -2.74 26.85
CA LEU A 388 5.83 -4.17 26.95
C LEU A 388 7.00 -4.95 26.39
N ASP A 389 7.34 -6.05 27.04
CA ASP A 389 8.30 -7.01 26.50
C ASP A 389 7.72 -7.74 25.27
N HIS A 390 8.57 -8.48 24.56
CA HIS A 390 8.18 -9.21 23.37
C HIS A 390 6.98 -10.16 23.59
N GLU A 391 6.91 -10.85 24.73
CA GLU A 391 5.84 -11.81 25.03
C GLU A 391 4.49 -11.10 25.23
N ASP A 392 4.48 -9.99 25.95
CA ASP A 392 3.29 -9.19 26.19
C ASP A 392 2.83 -8.43 24.93
N LEU A 393 3.76 -8.03 24.05
CA LEU A 393 3.44 -7.52 22.71
C LEU A 393 2.77 -8.60 21.84
N GLU A 394 3.27 -9.83 21.88
CA GLU A 394 2.68 -10.96 21.16
C GLU A 394 1.25 -11.24 21.69
N LYS A 395 1.05 -11.27 23.01
CA LYS A 395 -0.30 -11.40 23.60
C LYS A 395 -1.22 -10.27 23.17
N LEU A 396 -0.76 -9.03 23.20
CA LEU A 396 -1.54 -7.87 22.79
C LEU A 396 -1.94 -7.98 21.31
N PHE A 397 -1.05 -8.46 20.43
CA PHE A 397 -1.36 -8.74 19.04
C PHE A 397 -2.52 -9.72 18.88
N PHE A 398 -2.46 -10.87 19.57
CA PHE A 398 -3.54 -11.87 19.52
C PHE A 398 -4.86 -11.34 20.09
N ILE A 399 -4.82 -10.51 21.13
CA ILE A 399 -6.01 -9.87 21.71
C ILE A 399 -6.62 -8.89 20.70
N LEU A 400 -5.80 -8.06 20.05
CA LEU A 400 -6.24 -7.12 19.02
C LEU A 400 -6.88 -7.83 17.83
N LEU A 401 -6.34 -8.97 17.43
CA LEU A 401 -6.90 -9.80 16.37
C LEU A 401 -8.22 -10.45 16.77
N ASN A 402 -8.31 -10.99 17.99
CA ASN A 402 -9.49 -11.71 18.45
C ASN A 402 -10.66 -10.77 18.81
N LYS A 403 -10.37 -9.65 19.46
CA LYS A 403 -11.40 -8.71 19.94
C LYS A 403 -11.65 -7.57 18.98
N GLY A 404 -10.68 -7.26 18.12
CA GLY A 404 -10.74 -6.11 17.23
C GLY A 404 -10.60 -4.77 17.97
N GLU A 405 -10.25 -4.74 19.26
CA GLU A 405 -10.12 -3.53 20.08
C GLU A 405 -8.97 -3.66 21.08
N LEU A 406 -8.39 -2.53 21.50
CA LEU A 406 -7.43 -2.51 22.60
C LEU A 406 -8.12 -2.93 23.90
N PRO A 407 -7.47 -3.72 24.76
CA PRO A 407 -8.03 -4.02 26.07
C PRO A 407 -8.15 -2.72 26.88
N GLY A 408 -9.26 -2.56 27.62
CA GLY A 408 -9.51 -1.39 28.47
C GLY A 408 -8.50 -1.18 29.61
N GLY A 409 -7.56 -2.10 29.78
CA GLY A 409 -6.41 -1.99 30.66
C GLY A 409 -5.35 -3.03 30.28
N TRP A 410 -4.16 -2.92 30.88
CA TRP A 410 -3.01 -3.78 30.58
C TRP A 410 -3.01 -5.09 31.37
N THR A 411 -4.15 -5.46 31.97
CA THR A 411 -4.31 -6.67 32.78
C THR A 411 -4.64 -7.89 31.92
N PHE A 412 -3.92 -8.08 30.82
CA PHE A 412 -4.09 -9.25 29.95
C PHE A 412 -3.17 -10.42 30.35
N TYR A 413 -2.58 -10.40 31.54
CA TYR A 413 -1.82 -11.52 32.12
C TYR A 413 -2.58 -12.85 32.20
N ARG A 414 -3.92 -12.82 32.05
CA ARG A 414 -4.76 -14.02 31.99
C ARG A 414 -4.87 -14.62 30.59
N TRP A 415 -4.43 -13.91 29.55
CA TRP A 415 -4.39 -14.40 28.18
C TRP A 415 -3.21 -15.35 28.03
N GLY A 416 -3.50 -16.65 28.06
CA GLY A 416 -2.48 -17.68 27.92
C GLY A 416 -2.20 -18.06 26.48
N GLU A 417 -1.13 -18.82 26.27
CA GLU A 417 -0.79 -19.41 24.97
C GLU A 417 -1.96 -20.24 24.39
N ASP A 418 -2.70 -20.95 25.25
CA ASP A 418 -3.87 -21.72 24.86
C ASP A 418 -5.01 -20.87 24.29
N ASP A 419 -5.13 -19.60 24.72
CA ASP A 419 -6.10 -18.68 24.15
C ASP A 419 -5.61 -18.15 22.80
N SER A 420 -4.33 -17.83 22.66
CA SER A 420 -3.71 -17.47 21.38
C SER A 420 -3.85 -18.58 20.33
N LYS A 421 -3.72 -19.86 20.73
CA LYS A 421 -3.91 -21.02 19.84
C LYS A 421 -5.31 -21.14 19.27
N LYS A 422 -6.33 -20.60 19.95
CA LYS A 422 -7.73 -20.59 19.50
C LYS A 422 -8.03 -19.44 18.55
N VAL A 423 -7.15 -18.44 18.45
CA VAL A 423 -7.36 -17.30 17.56
C VAL A 423 -7.30 -17.79 16.11
N ARG A 424 -8.31 -17.38 15.35
CA ARG A 424 -8.49 -17.65 13.92
C ARG A 424 -9.01 -16.36 13.31
N VAL A 425 -8.32 -15.86 12.30
CA VAL A 425 -8.56 -14.51 11.77
C VAL A 425 -8.76 -14.62 10.27
N GLY A 426 -9.96 -14.27 9.79
CA GLY A 426 -10.23 -14.13 8.37
C GLY A 426 -10.22 -12.66 7.94
N TYR A 427 -10.77 -12.41 6.75
CA TYR A 427 -10.92 -11.06 6.20
C TYR A 427 -11.74 -10.11 7.12
N SER A 428 -12.70 -10.63 7.89
CA SER A 428 -13.57 -9.86 8.80
C SER A 428 -12.82 -9.33 10.01
N GLU A 429 -12.06 -10.21 10.63
CA GLU A 429 -11.32 -9.94 11.85
C GLU A 429 -10.15 -9.01 11.52
N LEU A 430 -9.40 -9.29 10.43
CA LEU A 430 -8.33 -8.42 9.95
C LEU A 430 -8.82 -6.99 9.70
N SER A 431 -9.97 -6.82 9.03
CA SER A 431 -10.52 -5.47 8.83
C SER A 431 -10.80 -4.74 10.14
N THR A 432 -11.36 -5.45 11.12
CA THR A 432 -11.71 -4.84 12.40
C THR A 432 -10.43 -4.41 13.13
N THR A 433 -9.41 -5.26 13.14
CA THR A 433 -8.11 -4.94 13.74
C THR A 433 -7.42 -3.77 13.05
N LEU A 434 -7.41 -3.73 11.70
CA LEU A 434 -6.85 -2.61 10.93
C LEU A 434 -7.57 -1.29 11.22
N THR A 435 -8.87 -1.34 11.51
CA THR A 435 -9.64 -0.17 11.93
C THR A 435 -9.13 0.40 13.23
N THR A 436 -9.02 -0.47 14.22
CA THR A 436 -8.54 -0.10 15.55
C THR A 436 -7.12 0.45 15.49
N ILE A 437 -6.24 -0.20 14.72
CA ILE A 437 -4.87 0.29 14.46
C ILE A 437 -4.92 1.71 13.85
N ALA A 438 -5.73 1.91 12.81
CA ALA A 438 -5.84 3.22 12.16
C ALA A 438 -6.39 4.31 13.10
N GLU A 439 -7.34 3.97 13.98
CA GLU A 439 -7.86 4.89 14.99
C GLU A 439 -6.80 5.27 16.02
N ILE A 440 -5.99 4.31 16.47
CA ILE A 440 -4.93 4.56 17.43
C ILE A 440 -3.85 5.46 16.81
N ILE A 441 -3.44 5.17 15.58
CA ILE A 441 -2.47 6.01 14.83
C ILE A 441 -3.01 7.44 14.69
N LYS A 442 -4.31 7.59 14.37
CA LYS A 442 -4.95 8.91 14.30
C LYS A 442 -4.92 9.66 15.64
N GLN A 443 -5.11 8.96 16.76
CA GLN A 443 -5.05 9.56 18.09
C GLN A 443 -3.63 10.00 18.47
N GLY A 444 -2.62 9.18 18.17
CA GLY A 444 -1.22 9.51 18.46
C GLY A 444 -0.69 10.69 17.66
N ASN A 445 -1.21 10.90 16.45
CA ASN A 445 -0.79 11.95 15.52
C ASN A 445 -1.59 13.27 15.65
N GLN A 446 -2.52 13.40 16.61
CA GLN A 446 -3.12 14.71 16.87
C GLN A 446 -2.08 15.58 17.60
N PRO A 447 -1.79 16.81 17.12
CA PRO A 447 -0.92 17.71 17.86
C PRO A 447 -1.50 17.87 19.27
N LYS A 448 -0.66 17.68 20.30
CA LYS A 448 -1.04 17.97 21.68
C LYS A 448 -1.30 19.48 21.74
N GLU A 449 -2.56 19.86 21.93
CA GLU A 449 -2.98 21.27 22.11
C GLU A 449 -2.36 21.89 23.37
#